data_AF-A0A1I0H9X6-F1
#
_entry.id   AF-A0A1I0H9X6-F1
#
_cell.length_a   1.000
_cell.length_b   1.000
_cell.length_c   1.000
_cell.angle_alpha   90.00
_cell.angle_beta   90.00
_cell.angle_gamma   90.00
#
_symmetry.space_group_name_H-M   'P 1'
#
loop_
_entity.id
_entity.type
_entity.pdbx_description
1 polymer ?
#
loop_
_entity_poly.entity_id
_entity_poly.type
_entity_poly.pdbx_seq_one_letter_code
_entity_poly.pdbx_strand_id
1 'polypeptide(L)'
;MTLGLLPYSSVSGCWLPLLLLGGLLSACGAGLEQRAARRTYAQSLDSETSACMRNPALCPRVPGKGVGAASGRQRPAELGSSLAAGLRILDAALQKRIDQVMSECALKADFEVNERYFAGNPTSQQCAQVMGSDAQGNPVTRAMLLGREKHQVALECVRDALNQLRPGGFSLNQRYRFNKDSGAWEPLSERGVEGLLRAGGQGLIGTLEPDAVIHTGTPAEVLDVYDFKFPCPGSNVATWRPYARGHPYYPAHQGQMYEKAFGVNPGRVAPRWGVRRLHEKP
;
A
#
# COMPACT_ATOMS: atom_id res chain seq x y z
N MET A 1 -1.81 -39.83 -76.35
CA MET A 1 -2.13 -41.08 -75.65
C MET A 1 -2.43 -40.72 -74.19
N THR A 2 -3.65 -40.25 -73.87
CA THR A 2 -4.83 -41.01 -73.41
C THR A 2 -4.54 -41.81 -72.12
N LEU A 3 -5.06 -41.34 -70.97
CA LEU A 3 -6.23 -41.92 -70.25
C LEU A 3 -5.88 -43.30 -69.67
N GLY A 4 -5.88 -43.55 -68.36
CA GLY A 4 -6.89 -43.26 -67.35
C GLY A 4 -7.20 -44.56 -66.60
N LEU A 5 -8.04 -44.47 -65.57
CA LEU A 5 -8.80 -45.56 -64.91
C LEU A 5 -8.16 -46.25 -63.68
N LEU A 6 -8.70 -45.86 -62.51
CA LEU A 6 -9.11 -46.76 -61.40
C LEU A 6 -10.05 -47.86 -61.94
N PRO A 7 -10.16 -49.08 -61.35
CA PRO A 7 -10.86 -49.26 -60.06
C PRO A 7 -10.42 -50.51 -59.26
N TYR A 8 -10.93 -50.70 -58.03
CA TYR A 8 -11.74 -51.88 -57.67
C TYR A 8 -12.13 -51.88 -56.19
N SER A 9 -13.39 -52.23 -55.99
CA SER A 9 -14.18 -52.22 -54.76
C SER A 9 -14.12 -53.55 -54.01
N SER A 10 -14.32 -53.50 -52.68
CA SER A 10 -15.26 -54.31 -51.85
C SER A 10 -15.06 -55.86 -51.81
N VAL A 11 -15.41 -56.67 -50.79
CA VAL A 11 -16.54 -56.67 -49.84
C VAL A 11 -16.27 -57.66 -48.67
N SER A 12 -16.98 -57.46 -47.54
CA SER A 12 -17.62 -58.47 -46.64
C SER A 12 -16.75 -59.40 -45.78
N GLY A 13 -17.07 -59.71 -44.51
CA GLY A 13 -18.21 -59.43 -43.61
C GLY A 13 -17.71 -59.72 -42.17
N CYS A 14 -18.37 -59.46 -41.05
CA CYS A 14 -19.70 -59.81 -40.57
C CYS A 14 -19.66 -59.30 -39.09
N TRP A 15 -20.59 -58.60 -38.45
CA TRP A 15 -21.89 -59.01 -37.92
C TRP A 15 -22.54 -57.73 -37.31
N LEU A 16 -23.82 -57.49 -37.64
CA LEU A 16 -24.77 -56.62 -36.92
C LEU A 16 -25.61 -57.53 -35.98
N PRO A 17 -26.24 -57.05 -34.88
CA PRO A 17 -27.32 -56.04 -34.88
C PRO A 17 -27.20 -54.96 -33.77
N LEU A 18 -27.62 -53.70 -33.98
CA LEU A 18 -28.98 -53.11 -33.85
C LEU A 18 -29.53 -53.23 -32.40
N LEU A 19 -29.77 -52.16 -31.62
CA LEU A 19 -30.83 -51.12 -31.70
C LEU A 19 -30.48 -49.98 -30.69
N LEU A 20 -30.47 -48.67 -31.04
CA LEU A 20 -31.59 -47.69 -31.11
C LEU A 20 -32.37 -47.59 -29.78
N LEU A 21 -32.67 -46.46 -29.12
CA LEU A 21 -32.88 -45.03 -29.41
C LEU A 21 -32.60 -44.26 -28.08
N GLY A 22 -32.10 -43.02 -28.08
CA GLY A 22 -32.93 -41.81 -28.17
C GLY A 22 -33.10 -41.12 -26.80
N GLY A 23 -32.38 -40.02 -26.59
CA GLY A 23 -32.49 -39.19 -25.40
C GLY A 23 -31.87 -37.82 -25.63
N LEU A 24 -32.63 -36.91 -26.24
CA LEU A 24 -32.35 -35.47 -26.24
C LEU A 24 -32.57 -34.93 -24.82
N LEU A 25 -31.49 -34.55 -24.14
CA LEU A 25 -31.54 -33.60 -23.04
C LEU A 25 -30.45 -32.54 -23.24
N SER A 26 -30.89 -31.32 -23.52
CA SER A 26 -30.10 -30.12 -23.30
C SER A 26 -29.72 -30.04 -21.83
N ALA A 27 -28.42 -30.03 -21.55
CA ALA A 27 -27.88 -29.56 -20.28
C ALA A 27 -26.66 -28.72 -20.59
N CYS A 28 -26.68 -27.48 -20.10
CA CYS A 28 -25.62 -26.50 -20.24
C CYS A 28 -24.25 -27.11 -19.89
N GLY A 29 -23.36 -27.17 -20.87
CA GLY A 29 -21.93 -27.33 -20.60
C GLY A 29 -21.46 -26.10 -19.84
N ALA A 30 -21.43 -26.19 -18.52
CA ALA A 30 -20.68 -25.28 -17.67
C ALA A 30 -19.19 -25.46 -18.05
N GLY A 31 -18.73 -24.63 -18.98
CA GLY A 31 -17.31 -24.38 -19.14
C GLY A 31 -16.77 -23.97 -17.78
N LEU A 32 -15.87 -24.77 -17.23
CA LEU A 32 -15.00 -24.40 -16.13
C LEU A 32 -14.01 -23.35 -16.63
N GLU A 33 -14.50 -22.19 -17.04
CA GLU A 33 -13.73 -20.97 -16.91
C GLU A 33 -13.69 -20.67 -15.41
N GLN A 34 -12.57 -21.01 -14.79
CA GLN A 34 -12.14 -20.38 -13.56
C GLN A 34 -12.23 -18.87 -13.78
N ARG A 35 -13.37 -18.28 -13.36
CA ARG A 35 -13.48 -16.86 -13.09
C ARG A 35 -12.41 -16.54 -12.07
N ALA A 36 -11.25 -16.13 -12.58
CA ALA A 36 -10.23 -15.44 -11.85
C ALA A 36 -10.95 -14.28 -11.15
N ALA A 37 -11.20 -14.47 -9.85
CA ALA A 37 -11.74 -13.43 -9.00
C ALA A 37 -10.85 -12.21 -9.17
N ARG A 38 -11.37 -11.18 -9.85
CA ARG A 38 -10.75 -9.87 -9.98
C ARG A 38 -10.61 -9.31 -8.57
N ARG A 39 -9.48 -9.60 -7.92
CA ARG A 39 -9.07 -8.99 -6.65
C ARG A 39 -8.75 -7.53 -6.95
N THR A 40 -9.76 -6.72 -6.76
CA THR A 40 -9.82 -5.31 -7.14
C THR A 40 -9.42 -4.50 -5.91
N TYR A 41 -8.20 -3.97 -5.98
CA TYR A 41 -7.59 -2.88 -5.17
C TYR A 41 -7.73 -2.91 -3.64
N ALA A 42 -6.67 -3.36 -2.97
CA ALA A 42 -6.35 -3.02 -1.58
C ALA A 42 -5.00 -2.28 -1.48
N GLN A 43 -4.69 -1.44 -2.48
CA GLN A 43 -3.83 -0.29 -2.24
C GLN A 43 -4.76 0.79 -1.71
N SER A 44 -4.59 1.13 -0.45
CA SER A 44 -5.34 2.13 0.30
C SER A 44 -5.55 3.41 -0.53
N LEU A 45 -6.75 3.55 -1.10
CA LEU A 45 -7.37 4.86 -1.39
C LEU A 45 -8.06 5.44 -0.14
N ASP A 46 -7.89 4.77 1.01
CA ASP A 46 -8.36 5.22 2.31
C ASP A 46 -7.20 5.93 3.02
N SER A 47 -6.81 7.12 2.55
CA SER A 47 -6.42 8.13 3.55
C SER A 47 -7.62 8.26 4.48
N GLU A 48 -7.42 8.23 5.79
CA GLU A 48 -8.49 8.27 6.80
C GLU A 48 -9.49 9.43 6.58
N THR A 49 -9.04 10.50 5.91
CA THR A 49 -9.84 11.63 5.43
C THR A 49 -10.89 11.29 4.37
N SER A 50 -10.66 10.35 3.44
CA SER A 50 -11.58 10.07 2.32
C SER A 50 -12.74 9.15 2.70
N ALA A 51 -12.52 8.27 3.69
CA ALA A 51 -13.55 7.40 4.28
C ALA A 51 -14.46 8.19 5.23
N CYS A 52 -13.88 9.07 6.07
CA CYS A 52 -14.63 9.98 6.94
C CYS A 52 -15.55 10.94 6.14
N MET A 53 -15.07 11.48 5.00
CA MET A 53 -15.90 12.32 4.14
C MET A 53 -17.11 11.59 3.51
N ARG A 54 -17.04 10.27 3.34
CA ARG A 54 -18.13 9.46 2.75
C ARG A 54 -19.04 8.83 3.80
N ASN A 55 -18.52 8.55 4.99
CA ASN A 55 -19.29 8.02 6.10
C ASN A 55 -18.81 8.64 7.43
N PRO A 56 -19.60 9.57 8.00
CA PRO A 56 -19.26 10.23 9.27
C PRO A 56 -19.09 9.28 10.47
N ALA A 57 -19.63 8.06 10.40
CA ALA A 57 -19.50 7.05 11.45
C ALA A 57 -18.07 6.45 11.54
N LEU A 58 -17.22 6.70 10.53
CA LEU A 58 -15.83 6.24 10.49
C LEU A 58 -14.83 7.30 10.96
N CYS A 59 -15.30 8.49 11.38
CA CYS A 59 -14.44 9.54 11.87
C CYS A 59 -14.16 9.36 13.38
N PRO A 60 -12.93 9.63 13.86
CA PRO A 60 -12.67 9.75 15.29
C PRO A 60 -13.51 10.89 15.88
N ARG A 61 -14.32 10.61 16.90
CA ARG A 61 -15.05 11.65 17.63
C ARG A 61 -14.06 12.43 18.48
N VAL A 62 -13.82 13.70 18.14
CA VAL A 62 -13.14 14.66 19.02
C VAL A 62 -14.20 15.33 19.89
N PRO A 63 -14.22 15.15 21.22
CA PRO A 63 -15.12 15.89 22.08
C PRO A 63 -14.58 17.30 22.28
N GLY A 64 -15.34 18.29 21.81
CA GLY A 64 -15.31 19.65 22.32
C GLY A 64 -14.20 20.58 21.79
N LYS A 65 -14.53 21.34 20.74
CA LYS A 65 -14.39 22.81 20.78
C LYS A 65 -15.17 23.41 19.61
N GLY A 66 -16.23 24.14 19.95
CA GLY A 66 -16.78 25.16 19.05
C GLY A 66 -15.83 26.36 18.97
N VAL A 67 -16.33 27.41 18.30
CA VAL A 67 -15.70 28.71 18.01
C VAL A 67 -14.80 28.63 16.77
N GLY A 68 -14.96 29.41 15.70
CA GLY A 68 -15.70 30.65 15.46
C GLY A 68 -14.89 31.41 14.39
N ALA A 69 -15.56 31.97 13.40
CA ALA A 69 -14.92 32.76 12.35
C ALA A 69 -14.22 34.00 12.92
N ALA A 70 -13.00 34.32 12.44
CA ALA A 70 -12.43 35.67 12.52
C ALA A 70 -11.29 35.89 11.50
N SER A 71 -11.19 37.15 11.11
CA SER A 71 -10.51 37.75 9.96
C SER A 71 -8.99 37.96 10.13
N GLY A 72 -8.34 38.43 9.06
CA GLY A 72 -6.90 38.43 8.81
C GLY A 72 -6.02 39.31 9.71
N ARG A 73 -4.71 39.04 9.65
CA ARG A 73 -3.65 39.99 10.00
C ARG A 73 -2.33 39.61 9.30
N GLN A 74 -1.63 40.65 8.87
CA GLN A 74 -0.37 40.63 8.11
C GLN A 74 0.75 39.90 8.88
N ARG A 75 1.60 39.17 8.16
CA ARG A 75 2.80 38.52 8.70
C ARG A 75 3.92 39.55 8.87
N PRO A 76 4.60 39.63 10.04
CA PRO A 76 5.88 40.32 10.12
C PRO A 76 6.94 39.50 9.38
N ALA A 77 7.89 40.19 8.74
CA ALA A 77 9.10 39.57 8.22
C ALA A 77 10.01 39.22 9.40
N GLU A 78 10.40 37.96 9.54
CA GLU A 78 11.43 37.56 10.48
C GLU A 78 12.66 36.99 9.77
N LEU A 79 13.77 37.66 10.05
CA LEU A 79 15.15 37.23 9.82
C LEU A 79 15.44 35.95 10.61
N GLY A 80 16.16 35.01 9.99
CA GLY A 80 16.63 33.79 10.66
C GLY A 80 17.33 32.77 9.76
N SER A 81 18.09 33.21 8.76
CA SER A 81 18.82 32.31 7.86
C SER A 81 20.26 32.09 8.32
N SER A 82 20.48 31.17 9.26
CA SER A 82 21.81 30.58 9.47
C SER A 82 21.82 29.16 10.08
N LEU A 83 20.70 28.65 10.60
CA LEU A 83 20.58 27.24 11.02
C LEU A 83 20.23 26.27 9.88
N ALA A 84 19.82 26.77 8.72
CA ALA A 84 19.30 25.96 7.61
C ALA A 84 20.37 25.16 6.84
N ALA A 85 21.65 25.52 6.92
CA ALA A 85 22.69 24.84 6.15
C ALA A 85 23.05 23.45 6.72
N GLY A 86 23.06 23.30 8.05
CA GLY A 86 23.38 22.02 8.70
C GLY A 86 22.28 20.96 8.58
N LEU A 87 21.03 21.40 8.39
CA LEU A 87 19.88 20.49 8.24
C LEU A 87 19.78 19.84 6.85
N ARG A 88 20.63 20.18 5.87
CA ARG A 88 20.53 19.64 4.51
C ARG A 88 21.23 18.29 4.32
N ILE A 89 22.03 17.85 5.29
CA ILE A 89 22.79 16.61 5.22
C ILE A 89 22.15 15.59 6.16
N LEU A 90 22.01 14.34 5.68
CA LEU A 90 21.69 13.19 6.51
C LEU A 90 22.98 12.38 6.70
N ASP A 91 23.74 12.72 7.74
CA ASP A 91 24.92 11.93 8.09
C ASP A 91 24.53 10.58 8.73
N ALA A 92 25.50 9.67 8.83
CA ALA A 92 25.27 8.32 9.34
C ALA A 92 24.80 8.30 10.81
N ALA A 93 25.23 9.25 11.63
CA ALA A 93 24.82 9.31 13.03
C ALA A 93 23.36 9.77 13.16
N LEU A 94 22.96 10.77 12.39
CA LEU A 94 21.58 11.22 12.32
C LEU A 94 20.67 10.15 11.69
N GLN A 95 21.10 9.48 10.62
CA GLN A 95 20.34 8.38 10.02
C GLN A 95 20.10 7.26 11.04
N LYS A 96 21.13 6.86 11.80
CA LYS A 96 20.98 5.85 12.85
C LYS A 96 19.99 6.28 13.95
N ARG A 97 19.98 7.56 14.32
CA ARG A 97 19.00 8.10 15.29
C ARG A 97 17.59 8.08 14.72
N ILE A 98 17.42 8.41 13.45
CA ILE A 98 16.11 8.31 12.77
C ILE A 98 15.67 6.84 12.71
N ASP A 99 16.55 5.90 12.35
CA ASP A 99 16.26 4.46 12.35
C ASP A 99 15.78 3.95 13.72
N GLN A 100 16.42 4.44 14.78
CA GLN A 100 16.02 4.14 16.15
C GLN A 100 14.62 4.68 16.46
N VAL A 101 14.35 5.95 16.13
CA VAL A 101 13.00 6.56 16.30
C VAL A 101 11.95 5.74 15.54
N MET A 102 12.21 5.37 14.29
CA MET A 102 11.28 4.58 13.49
C MET A 102 11.00 3.23 14.15
N SER A 103 12.05 2.54 14.61
CA SER A 103 11.93 1.23 15.26
C SER A 103 11.16 1.31 16.59
N GLU A 104 11.45 2.31 17.42
CA GLU A 104 10.79 2.54 18.71
C GLU A 104 9.30 2.88 18.52
N CYS A 105 8.97 3.72 17.53
CA CYS A 105 7.58 4.05 17.22
C CYS A 105 6.80 2.86 16.66
N ALA A 106 7.42 2.01 15.83
CA ALA A 106 6.79 0.76 15.41
C ALA A 106 6.51 -0.17 16.59
N LEU A 107 7.49 -0.34 17.49
CA LEU A 107 7.35 -1.20 18.66
C LEU A 107 6.27 -0.70 19.60
N LYS A 108 6.26 0.61 19.89
CA LYS A 108 5.23 1.26 20.71
C LYS A 108 3.84 1.06 20.13
N ALA A 109 3.66 1.34 18.83
CA ALA A 109 2.37 1.18 18.18
C ALA A 109 1.87 -0.27 18.20
N ASP A 110 2.77 -1.23 17.97
CA ASP A 110 2.42 -2.65 18.03
C ASP A 110 1.95 -3.05 19.42
N PHE A 111 2.71 -2.68 20.46
CA PHE A 111 2.37 -2.93 21.86
C PHE A 111 1.03 -2.30 22.24
N GLU A 112 0.87 -0.99 22.08
CA GLU A 112 -0.31 -0.26 22.53
C GLU A 112 -1.61 -0.77 21.89
N VAL A 113 -1.58 -1.04 20.57
CA VAL A 113 -2.76 -1.53 19.86
C VAL A 113 -3.05 -2.99 20.24
N ASN A 114 -2.02 -3.83 20.38
CA ASN A 114 -2.21 -5.23 20.77
C ASN A 114 -2.77 -5.34 22.21
N GLU A 115 -2.22 -4.59 23.16
CA GLU A 115 -2.68 -4.56 24.55
C GLU A 115 -4.15 -4.16 24.64
N ARG A 116 -4.58 -3.16 23.87
CA ARG A 116 -5.97 -2.66 23.85
C ARG A 116 -7.02 -3.73 23.54
N TYR A 117 -6.68 -4.72 22.71
CA TYR A 117 -7.66 -5.71 22.22
C TYR A 117 -7.41 -7.15 22.68
N PHE A 118 -6.19 -7.49 23.11
CA PHE A 118 -5.80 -8.88 23.34
C PHE A 118 -4.97 -9.12 24.61
N ALA A 119 -4.56 -8.07 25.34
CA ALA A 119 -3.58 -8.17 26.44
C ALA A 119 -2.30 -8.93 26.02
N GLY A 120 -1.84 -8.66 24.80
CA GLY A 120 -0.68 -9.29 24.19
C GLY A 120 -0.81 -9.49 22.69
N ASN A 121 0.05 -10.32 22.10
CA ASN A 121 0.06 -10.54 20.65
C ASN A 121 -1.16 -11.36 20.19
N PRO A 122 -1.88 -10.92 19.13
CA PRO A 122 -2.96 -11.72 18.55
C PRO A 122 -2.43 -12.99 17.90
N THR A 123 -3.24 -14.05 17.89
CA THR A 123 -2.97 -15.30 17.19
C THR A 123 -3.29 -15.20 15.70
N SER A 124 -2.77 -16.14 14.89
CA SER A 124 -3.10 -16.25 13.46
C SER A 124 -4.60 -16.35 13.19
N GLN A 125 -5.35 -17.06 14.05
CA GLN A 125 -6.80 -17.18 13.91
C GLN A 125 -7.50 -15.83 14.18
N GLN A 126 -7.09 -15.12 15.23
CA GLN A 126 -7.64 -13.79 15.55
C GLN A 126 -7.34 -12.78 14.43
N CYS A 127 -6.13 -12.81 13.88
CA CYS A 127 -5.72 -11.96 12.75
C CYS A 127 -6.52 -12.24 11.47
N ALA A 128 -6.82 -13.52 11.19
CA ALA A 128 -7.52 -13.94 9.97
C ALA A 128 -9.05 -13.74 10.02
N GLN A 129 -9.61 -13.39 11.19
CA GLN A 129 -11.04 -13.17 11.33
C GLN A 129 -11.54 -12.09 10.37
N VAL A 130 -12.58 -12.39 9.59
CA VAL A 130 -13.27 -11.43 8.73
C VAL A 130 -14.17 -10.55 9.60
N MET A 131 -13.96 -9.24 9.51
CA MET A 131 -14.66 -8.22 10.30
C MET A 131 -15.75 -7.51 9.48
N GLY A 132 -15.80 -7.75 8.17
CA GLY A 132 -16.76 -7.17 7.23
C GLY A 132 -16.22 -7.22 5.81
N SER A 133 -16.75 -6.37 4.94
CA SER A 133 -16.26 -6.17 3.58
C SER A 133 -16.09 -4.68 3.26
N ASP A 134 -15.19 -4.35 2.34
CA ASP A 134 -15.02 -3.00 1.82
C ASP A 134 -16.12 -2.62 0.81
N ALA A 135 -16.07 -1.40 0.28
CA ALA A 135 -17.05 -0.90 -0.69
C ALA A 135 -17.06 -1.66 -2.03
N GLN A 136 -16.03 -2.46 -2.32
CA GLN A 136 -15.93 -3.34 -3.49
C GLN A 136 -16.35 -4.77 -3.15
N GLY A 137 -16.75 -5.04 -1.91
CA GLY A 137 -17.16 -6.36 -1.42
C GLY A 137 -15.99 -7.27 -1.04
N ASN A 138 -14.74 -6.79 -1.05
CA ASN A 138 -13.61 -7.62 -0.61
C ASN A 138 -13.64 -7.78 0.92
N PRO A 139 -13.30 -8.97 1.45
CA PRO A 139 -13.29 -9.19 2.89
C PRO A 139 -12.23 -8.33 3.59
N VAL A 140 -12.64 -7.64 4.65
CA VAL A 140 -11.77 -6.89 5.56
C VAL A 140 -11.45 -7.78 6.75
N THR A 141 -10.19 -8.16 6.93
CA THR A 141 -9.75 -8.97 8.06
C THR A 141 -9.36 -8.13 9.26
N ARG A 142 -9.34 -8.72 10.45
CA ARG A 142 -8.87 -8.06 11.67
C ARG A 142 -7.42 -7.60 11.53
N ALA A 143 -6.56 -8.38 10.86
CA ALA A 143 -5.18 -7.98 10.55
C ALA A 143 -5.10 -6.66 9.77
N MET A 144 -6.03 -6.41 8.84
CA MET A 144 -6.06 -5.15 8.08
C MET A 144 -6.44 -3.98 8.98
N LEU A 145 -7.41 -4.15 9.88
CA LEU A 145 -7.82 -3.10 10.82
C LEU A 145 -6.72 -2.77 11.83
N LEU A 146 -6.14 -3.79 12.46
CA LEU A 146 -5.02 -3.62 13.39
C LEU A 146 -3.82 -2.99 12.71
N GLY A 147 -3.53 -3.39 11.47
CA GLY A 147 -2.45 -2.80 10.68
C GLY A 147 -2.65 -1.31 10.44
N ARG A 148 -3.87 -0.87 10.09
CA ARG A 148 -4.22 0.56 9.92
C ARG A 148 -4.04 1.34 11.22
N GLU A 149 -4.59 0.83 12.31
CA GLU A 149 -4.53 1.51 13.62
C GLU A 149 -3.08 1.63 14.15
N LYS A 150 -2.27 0.57 14.02
CA LYS A 150 -0.84 0.62 14.37
C LYS A 150 -0.08 1.61 13.52
N HIS A 151 -0.43 1.71 12.24
CA HIS A 151 0.15 2.68 11.35
C HIS A 151 -0.13 4.11 11.80
N GLN A 152 -1.38 4.42 12.16
CA GLN A 152 -1.76 5.73 12.69
C GLN A 152 -0.96 6.07 13.96
N VAL A 153 -0.92 5.16 14.94
CA VAL A 153 -0.19 5.35 16.20
C VAL A 153 1.31 5.54 15.97
N ALA A 154 1.91 4.76 15.05
CA ALA A 154 3.33 4.90 14.73
C ALA A 154 3.64 6.24 14.07
N LEU A 155 2.80 6.71 13.15
CA LEU A 155 2.98 8.01 12.49
C LEU A 155 2.86 9.19 13.46
N GLU A 156 1.95 9.12 14.43
CA GLU A 156 1.84 10.13 15.49
C GLU A 156 3.13 10.17 16.33
N CYS A 157 3.63 9.01 16.76
CA CYS A 157 4.90 8.92 17.48
C CYS A 157 6.09 9.46 16.66
N VAL A 158 6.18 9.11 15.37
CA VAL A 158 7.25 9.58 14.47
C VAL A 158 7.16 11.09 14.29
N ARG A 159 5.95 11.66 14.14
CA ARG A 159 5.76 13.10 14.02
C ARG A 159 6.36 13.84 15.22
N ASP A 160 6.03 13.40 16.42
CA ASP A 160 6.47 14.05 17.66
C ASP A 160 7.99 13.96 17.84
N ALA A 161 8.57 12.80 17.52
CA ALA A 161 10.01 12.59 17.62
C ALA A 161 10.78 13.37 16.54
N LEU A 162 10.32 13.36 15.29
CA LEU A 162 10.99 14.06 14.19
C LEU A 162 10.82 15.57 14.25
N ASN A 163 9.74 16.09 14.83
CA ASN A 163 9.60 17.51 15.12
C ASN A 163 10.71 18.03 16.06
N GLN A 164 11.26 17.18 16.91
CA GLN A 164 12.38 17.52 17.79
C GLN A 164 13.73 17.22 17.13
N LEU A 165 13.84 16.07 16.46
CA LEU A 165 15.10 15.59 15.89
C LEU A 165 15.49 16.31 14.59
N ARG A 166 14.51 16.65 13.76
CA ARG A 166 14.70 17.25 12.43
C ARG A 166 13.51 18.13 12.04
N PRO A 167 13.30 19.27 12.73
CA PRO A 167 12.17 20.16 12.45
C PRO A 167 12.12 20.59 10.98
N GLY A 168 10.98 20.39 10.32
CA GLY A 168 10.76 20.77 8.92
C GLY A 168 11.52 19.94 7.87
N GLY A 169 12.34 18.97 8.28
CA GLY A 169 13.13 18.11 7.37
C GLY A 169 12.51 16.74 7.13
N PHE A 170 11.20 16.61 7.32
CA PHE A 170 10.47 15.37 7.06
C PHE A 170 9.02 15.64 6.64
N SER A 171 8.43 14.67 5.96
CA SER A 171 7.02 14.62 5.62
C SER A 171 6.46 13.23 5.92
N LEU A 172 5.22 13.14 6.38
CA LEU A 172 4.52 11.88 6.61
C LEU A 172 3.45 11.69 5.55
N ASN A 173 3.31 10.47 5.02
CA ASN A 173 2.37 10.13 3.94
C ASN A 173 2.46 11.08 2.74
N GLN A 174 3.66 11.58 2.42
CA GLN A 174 3.85 12.42 1.25
C GLN A 174 3.71 11.57 0.00
N ARG A 175 2.77 11.96 -0.86
CA ARG A 175 2.53 11.27 -2.13
C ARG A 175 3.34 11.89 -3.26
N TYR A 176 3.79 11.04 -4.18
CA TYR A 176 4.59 11.41 -5.35
C TYR A 176 3.98 10.84 -6.62
N ARG A 177 3.95 11.66 -7.67
CA ARG A 177 3.76 11.16 -9.03
C ARG A 177 5.11 10.63 -9.51
N PHE A 178 5.12 9.45 -10.12
CA PHE A 178 6.34 8.86 -10.66
C PHE A 178 6.11 8.34 -12.08
N ASN A 179 6.90 8.85 -13.02
CA ASN A 179 6.97 8.36 -14.38
C ASN A 179 8.07 7.29 -14.46
N LYS A 180 7.67 6.03 -14.57
CA LYS A 180 8.59 4.89 -14.59
C LYS A 180 9.51 4.82 -15.82
N ASP A 181 9.12 5.49 -16.91
CA ASP A 181 9.79 5.44 -18.21
C ASP A 181 10.90 6.49 -18.28
N SER A 182 10.63 7.71 -17.79
CA SER A 182 11.65 8.78 -17.70
C SER A 182 12.43 8.77 -16.38
N GLY A 183 11.92 8.10 -15.34
CA GLY A 183 12.47 8.18 -13.99
C GLY A 183 12.12 9.48 -13.26
N ALA A 184 11.38 10.39 -13.89
CA ALA A 184 10.99 11.65 -13.28
C ALA A 184 9.91 11.44 -12.20
N TRP A 185 10.03 12.15 -11.09
CA TRP A 185 9.01 12.20 -10.04
C TRP A 185 8.81 13.62 -9.53
N GLU A 186 7.65 13.86 -8.92
CA GLU A 186 7.33 15.12 -8.25
C GLU A 186 6.43 14.87 -7.04
N PRO A 187 6.57 15.64 -5.95
CA PRO A 187 5.63 15.58 -4.84
C PRO A 187 4.26 16.12 -5.28
N LEU A 188 3.20 15.40 -4.91
CA LEU A 188 1.83 15.89 -5.07
C LEU A 188 1.45 16.75 -3.86
N SER A 189 0.93 17.95 -4.13
CA SER A 189 0.32 18.77 -3.07
C SER A 189 -0.96 18.11 -2.54
N GLU A 190 -1.34 18.41 -1.29
CA GLU A 190 -2.59 17.94 -0.68
C GLU A 190 -3.80 18.23 -1.57
N ARG A 191 -3.92 19.47 -2.09
CA ARG A 191 -4.97 19.86 -3.04
C ARG A 191 -4.96 19.03 -4.32
N GLY A 192 -3.78 18.64 -4.79
CA GLY A 192 -3.61 17.74 -5.93
C GLY A 192 -4.15 16.34 -5.63
N VAL A 193 -3.80 15.77 -4.48
CA VAL A 193 -4.30 14.45 -4.03
C VAL A 193 -5.82 14.48 -3.87
N GLU A 194 -6.36 15.50 -3.21
CA GLU A 194 -7.81 15.67 -3.06
C GLU A 194 -8.53 15.82 -4.42
N GLY A 195 -7.94 16.56 -5.36
CA GLY A 195 -8.47 16.70 -6.70
C GLY A 195 -8.58 15.35 -7.41
N LEU A 196 -7.55 14.51 -7.30
CA LEU A 196 -7.55 13.15 -7.85
C LEU A 196 -8.58 12.25 -7.17
N LEU A 197 -8.75 12.36 -5.85
CA LEU A 197 -9.79 11.63 -5.11
C LEU A 197 -11.20 12.04 -5.57
N ARG A 198 -11.47 13.34 -5.69
CA ARG A 198 -12.76 13.86 -6.21
C ARG A 198 -13.03 13.41 -7.64
N ALA A 199 -11.99 13.23 -8.45
CA ALA A 199 -12.05 12.68 -9.80
C ALA A 199 -12.15 11.14 -9.86
N GLY A 200 -12.43 10.47 -8.74
CA GLY A 200 -12.63 9.02 -8.70
C GLY A 200 -11.38 8.18 -8.43
N GLY A 201 -10.25 8.82 -8.07
CA GLY A 201 -9.05 8.16 -7.53
C GLY A 201 -8.20 7.41 -8.55
N GLN A 202 -8.62 7.26 -9.81
CA GLN A 202 -7.86 6.53 -10.83
C GLN A 202 -6.46 7.11 -11.05
N GLY A 203 -6.31 8.43 -10.99
CA GLY A 203 -5.02 9.10 -11.13
C GLY A 203 -4.06 8.94 -9.94
N LEU A 204 -4.50 8.29 -8.85
CA LEU A 204 -3.63 7.90 -7.74
C LEU A 204 -3.00 6.51 -7.96
N ILE A 205 -3.53 5.71 -8.88
CA ILE A 205 -2.92 4.42 -9.23
C ILE A 205 -1.54 4.69 -9.84
N GLY A 206 -0.51 4.02 -9.32
CA GLY A 206 0.86 4.28 -9.73
C GLY A 206 1.41 5.60 -9.20
N THR A 207 0.91 6.11 -8.08
CA THR A 207 1.63 7.08 -7.25
C THR A 207 2.38 6.34 -6.14
N LEU A 208 3.42 6.98 -5.59
CA LEU A 208 4.21 6.45 -4.48
C LEU A 208 3.87 7.24 -3.21
N GLU A 209 3.69 6.56 -2.09
CA GLU A 209 3.41 7.18 -0.80
C GLU A 209 4.20 6.41 0.26
N PRO A 210 5.44 6.82 0.59
CA PRO A 210 6.14 6.35 1.77
C PRO A 210 5.47 6.89 3.04
N ASP A 211 5.59 6.14 4.13
CA ASP A 211 4.97 6.53 5.41
C ASP A 211 5.71 7.72 6.03
N ALA A 212 7.04 7.72 5.90
CA ALA A 212 7.87 8.86 6.24
C ALA A 212 8.94 9.10 5.18
N VAL A 213 9.15 10.38 4.86
CA VAL A 213 10.21 10.86 3.97
C VAL A 213 11.07 11.83 4.74
N ILE A 214 12.38 11.61 4.72
CA ILE A 214 13.38 12.55 5.21
C ILE A 214 13.88 13.36 4.03
N HIS A 215 13.91 14.69 4.18
CA HIS A 215 14.29 15.60 3.10
C HIS A 215 15.06 16.83 3.64
N THR A 216 15.63 17.63 2.75
CA THR A 216 16.48 18.80 3.08
C THR A 216 15.73 20.03 3.62
N GLY A 217 14.41 19.91 3.78
CA GLY A 217 13.47 21.02 3.99
C GLY A 217 12.40 21.16 2.91
N THR A 218 12.57 20.50 1.76
CA THR A 218 11.55 20.39 0.71
C THR A 218 11.30 18.94 0.32
N PRO A 219 10.04 18.47 0.17
CA PRO A 219 9.75 17.08 -0.23
C PRO A 219 10.29 16.68 -1.62
N ALA A 220 10.71 17.66 -2.43
CA ALA A 220 11.36 17.44 -3.73
C ALA A 220 12.85 17.05 -3.62
N GLU A 221 13.44 17.11 -2.44
CA GLU A 221 14.85 16.77 -2.19
C GLU A 221 14.95 15.67 -1.14
N VAL A 222 14.59 14.44 -1.56
CA VAL A 222 14.53 13.25 -0.71
C VAL A 222 15.95 12.80 -0.31
N LEU A 223 16.11 12.49 0.97
CA LEU A 223 17.34 11.96 1.58
C LEU A 223 17.18 10.50 2.04
N ASP A 224 15.98 10.12 2.52
CA ASP A 224 15.67 8.76 2.95
C ASP A 224 14.16 8.55 2.99
N VAL A 225 13.70 7.30 2.92
CA VAL A 225 12.28 6.94 2.99
C VAL A 225 12.06 5.68 3.81
N TYR A 226 10.92 5.65 4.52
CA TYR A 226 10.55 4.59 5.44
C TYR A 226 9.13 4.12 5.15
N ASP A 227 8.92 2.81 5.33
CA ASP A 227 7.63 2.16 5.19
C ASP A 227 7.45 1.10 6.29
N PHE A 228 6.48 1.35 7.16
CA PHE A 228 6.05 0.53 8.27
C PHE A 228 5.26 -0.68 7.81
N LYS A 229 5.59 -1.82 8.40
CA LYS A 229 4.91 -3.09 8.19
C LYS A 229 4.55 -3.70 9.54
N PHE A 230 3.25 -3.87 9.78
CA PHE A 230 2.69 -4.50 10.98
C PHE A 230 2.10 -5.88 10.65
N PRO A 231 2.94 -6.92 10.59
CA PRO A 231 2.46 -8.29 10.41
C PRO A 231 1.54 -8.73 11.57
N CYS A 232 0.55 -9.55 11.25
CA CYS A 232 -0.37 -10.14 12.23
C CYS A 232 -0.47 -11.65 11.96
N PRO A 233 -0.06 -12.52 12.91
CA PRO A 233 0.60 -12.20 14.18
C PRO A 233 1.98 -11.55 13.99
N GLY A 234 2.52 -10.94 15.05
CA GLY A 234 3.84 -10.29 15.03
C GLY A 234 5.02 -11.24 14.79
N SER A 235 4.80 -12.56 14.74
CA SER A 235 5.79 -13.56 14.31
C SER A 235 5.92 -13.69 12.78
N ASN A 236 4.95 -13.18 12.01
CA ASN A 236 5.00 -13.25 10.54
C ASN A 236 6.05 -12.28 9.98
N VAL A 237 6.84 -12.72 9.01
CA VAL A 237 7.89 -11.87 8.42
C VAL A 237 7.28 -10.63 7.76
N ALA A 238 7.76 -9.45 8.19
CA ALA A 238 7.46 -8.20 7.53
C ALA A 238 8.12 -8.16 6.13
N THR A 239 7.32 -7.97 5.09
CA THR A 239 7.79 -8.00 3.69
C THR A 239 7.15 -6.88 2.87
N TRP A 240 7.87 -6.39 1.87
CA TRP A 240 7.23 -5.72 0.74
C TRP A 240 6.68 -6.78 -0.20
N ARG A 241 5.36 -6.76 -0.39
CA ARG A 241 4.74 -7.68 -1.34
C ARG A 241 4.89 -7.12 -2.76
N PRO A 242 5.11 -7.97 -3.78
CA PRO A 242 4.97 -7.57 -5.16
C PRO A 242 3.60 -6.92 -5.38
N TYR A 243 3.56 -5.91 -6.24
CA TYR A 243 2.31 -5.37 -6.71
C TYR A 243 1.49 -6.48 -7.40
N ALA A 244 0.16 -6.37 -7.39
CA ALA A 244 -0.70 -7.35 -8.04
C ALA A 244 -0.61 -7.24 -9.58
N ARG A 245 -0.88 -8.35 -10.28
CA ARG A 245 -0.96 -8.35 -11.76
C ARG A 245 -1.99 -7.32 -12.21
N GLY A 246 -1.60 -6.49 -13.20
CA GLY A 246 -2.41 -5.37 -13.70
C GLY A 246 -2.11 -4.02 -13.04
N HIS A 247 -1.31 -3.99 -11.96
CA HIS A 247 -0.77 -2.74 -11.43
C HIS A 247 0.37 -2.20 -12.33
N PRO A 248 0.51 -0.87 -12.52
CA PRO A 248 1.57 -0.29 -13.37
C PRO A 248 3.01 -0.65 -13.00
N TYR A 249 3.22 -1.07 -11.75
CA TYR A 249 4.53 -1.46 -11.21
C TYR A 249 4.72 -2.96 -11.03
N TYR A 250 3.76 -3.80 -11.47
CA TYR A 250 3.99 -5.24 -11.50
C TYR A 250 5.18 -5.58 -12.42
N PRO A 251 6.09 -6.51 -12.04
CA PRO A 251 6.08 -7.36 -10.85
C PRO A 251 6.90 -6.82 -9.67
N ALA A 252 7.34 -5.56 -9.71
CA ALA A 252 8.13 -4.96 -8.63
C ALA A 252 7.34 -4.92 -7.31
N HIS A 253 8.05 -4.73 -6.19
CA HIS A 253 7.46 -4.42 -4.91
C HIS A 253 7.73 -2.96 -4.51
N GLN A 254 7.03 -2.50 -3.47
CA GLN A 254 7.06 -1.11 -3.02
C GLN A 254 8.48 -0.57 -2.75
N GLY A 255 9.32 -1.31 -2.01
CA GLY A 255 10.73 -0.93 -1.79
C GLY A 255 11.54 -0.70 -3.08
N GLN A 256 11.40 -1.56 -4.10
CA GLN A 256 12.09 -1.36 -5.39
C GLN A 256 11.62 -0.08 -6.10
N MET A 257 10.34 0.28 -5.96
CA MET A 257 9.82 1.49 -6.58
C MET A 257 10.28 2.75 -5.84
N TYR A 258 10.42 2.70 -4.52
CA TYR A 258 11.03 3.79 -3.76
C TYR A 258 12.50 3.99 -4.10
N GLU A 259 13.28 2.90 -4.17
CA GLU A 259 14.66 2.97 -4.63
C GLU A 259 14.73 3.57 -6.04
N LYS A 260 13.94 3.03 -6.97
CA LYS A 260 13.96 3.47 -8.37
C LYS A 260 13.58 4.94 -8.52
N ALA A 261 12.61 5.43 -7.74
CA ALA A 261 12.18 6.82 -7.80
C ALA A 261 13.20 7.74 -7.14
N PHE A 262 13.61 7.45 -5.91
CA PHE A 262 14.32 8.42 -5.07
C PHE A 262 15.84 8.22 -5.04
N GLY A 263 16.35 7.11 -5.57
CA GLY A 263 17.79 6.81 -5.55
C GLY A 263 18.35 6.52 -4.15
N VAL A 264 17.49 6.15 -3.21
CA VAL A 264 17.84 5.84 -1.81
C VAL A 264 17.69 4.36 -1.51
N ASN A 265 18.30 3.89 -0.42
CA ASN A 265 18.10 2.53 0.10
C ASN A 265 16.97 2.54 1.15
N PRO A 266 15.71 2.25 0.78
CA PRO A 266 14.55 2.48 1.64
C PRO A 266 14.57 1.57 2.88
N GLY A 267 14.04 2.09 3.99
CA GLY A 267 13.89 1.35 5.24
C GLY A 267 12.51 0.68 5.36
N ARG A 268 12.47 -0.65 5.44
CA ARG A 268 11.28 -1.38 5.90
C ARG A 268 11.29 -1.45 7.41
N VAL A 269 10.30 -0.86 8.06
CA VAL A 269 10.24 -0.78 9.52
C VAL A 269 9.22 -1.78 10.05
N ALA A 270 9.61 -2.60 11.02
CA ALA A 270 8.67 -3.51 11.65
C ALA A 270 9.01 -3.72 13.14
N PRO A 271 8.00 -3.90 14.02
CA PRO A 271 8.18 -3.90 15.48
C PRO A 271 9.27 -4.86 15.98
N ARG A 272 9.28 -6.09 15.44
CA ARG A 272 10.22 -7.14 15.86
C ARG A 272 11.58 -7.10 15.15
N TRP A 273 11.67 -6.44 13.99
CA TRP A 273 12.86 -6.48 13.14
C TRP A 273 13.60 -5.14 13.04
N GLY A 274 13.04 -4.07 13.61
CA GLY A 274 13.55 -2.71 13.47
C GLY A 274 13.46 -2.22 12.03
N VAL A 275 14.39 -1.34 11.65
CA VAL A 275 14.60 -0.93 10.26
C VAL A 275 15.46 -1.97 9.54
N ARG A 276 14.98 -2.46 8.39
CA ARG A 276 15.75 -3.28 7.46
C ARG A 276 15.86 -2.59 6.12
N ARG A 277 17.10 -2.42 5.65
CA ARG A 277 17.36 -1.77 4.37
C ARG A 277 17.18 -2.77 3.21
N LEU A 278 16.78 -2.28 2.04
CA LEU A 278 16.52 -3.13 0.87
C LEU A 278 17.73 -4.00 0.47
N HIS A 279 18.93 -3.42 0.54
CA HIS A 279 20.19 -4.11 0.20
C HIS A 279 20.94 -4.70 1.40
N GLU A 280 20.31 -4.73 2.57
CA GLU A 280 20.91 -5.36 3.74
C GLU A 280 20.89 -6.88 3.53
N LYS A 281 22.05 -7.54 3.72
CA LYS A 281 22.10 -9.00 3.69
C LYS A 281 21.29 -9.56 4.86
N PRO A 282 20.55 -10.67 4.67
CA PRO A 282 19.72 -11.29 5.71
C PRO A 282 20.48 -11.60 7.00
#